data_AF-A0A1G4V309-F1
#
_entry.id   AF-A0A1G4V309-F1
#
_cell.length_a   1.000
_cell.length_b   1.000
_cell.length_c   1.000
_cell.angle_alpha   90.00
_cell.angle_beta   90.00
_cell.angle_gamma   90.00
#
_symmetry.space_group_name_H-M   'P 1'
#
loop_
_entity.id
_entity.type
_entity.pdbx_description
1 polymer ?
#
loop_
_entity_poly.entity_id
_entity_poly.type
_entity_poly.pdbx_seq_one_letter_code
_entity_poly.pdbx_strand_id
1 'polypeptide(L)'
;MSYKSLIGKEEDRDVLKSEDDSADKYGIIGLSKRHLFFRKFFKTYYIAYEDLNAVFRRVYMVSGRKGSIPAESLVLVSYGTEVANIGVSGTKSAKEILEKIKEKAPHIDTMYKGESEAK
;
A
#
# COMPACT_ATOMS: atom_id res chain seq x y z
N MET A 1 16.60 2.41 11.03
CA MET A 1 15.33 2.00 10.39
C MET A 1 15.58 0.65 9.75
N SER A 2 14.75 -0.35 10.06
CA SER A 2 14.86 -1.70 9.50
C SER A 2 13.86 -1.84 8.35
N TYR A 3 14.37 -2.19 7.17
CA TYR A 3 13.56 -2.53 6.02
C TYR A 3 13.31 -4.03 5.98
N LYS A 4 12.13 -4.43 5.56
CA LYS A 4 11.76 -5.82 5.37
C LYS A 4 10.99 -5.99 4.07
N SER A 5 11.46 -6.89 3.21
CA SER A 5 10.70 -7.23 2.02
C SER A 5 9.41 -7.96 2.40
N LEU A 6 8.31 -7.64 1.72
CA LEU A 6 7.08 -8.44 1.80
C LEU A 6 7.20 -9.75 1.03
N ILE A 7 7.84 -9.69 -0.13
CA ILE A 7 8.04 -10.81 -1.05
C ILE A 7 9.19 -10.46 -2.00
N GLY A 8 9.76 -11.46 -2.65
CA GLY A 8 10.85 -11.25 -3.58
C GLY A 8 12.19 -11.02 -2.88
N LYS A 9 13.12 -10.42 -3.61
CA LYS A 9 14.53 -10.34 -3.20
C LYS A 9 14.74 -9.25 -2.14
N GLU A 10 15.66 -9.51 -1.21
CA GLU A 10 16.15 -8.45 -0.33
C GLU A 10 17.05 -7.48 -1.10
N GLU A 11 16.77 -6.19 -0.94
CA GLU A 11 17.51 -5.10 -1.56
C GLU A 11 18.48 -4.48 -0.55
N ASP A 12 19.51 -3.83 -1.07
CA ASP A 12 20.50 -3.16 -0.23
C ASP A 12 19.84 -2.07 0.62
N ARG A 13 20.24 -2.01 1.89
CA ARG A 13 19.63 -1.10 2.87
C ARG A 13 19.80 0.37 2.50
N ASP A 14 20.94 0.75 1.94
CA ASP A 14 21.22 2.15 1.61
C ASP A 14 20.45 2.57 0.36
N VAL A 15 20.28 1.65 -0.59
CA VAL A 15 19.38 1.82 -1.75
C VAL A 15 17.94 2.02 -1.28
N LEU A 16 17.44 1.14 -0.41
CA LEU A 16 16.08 1.24 0.13
C LEU A 16 15.89 2.53 0.92
N LYS A 17 16.89 2.96 1.68
CA LYS A 17 16.83 4.22 2.42
C LYS A 17 16.75 5.42 1.47
N SER A 18 17.58 5.47 0.44
CA SER A 18 17.55 6.55 -0.53
C SER A 18 16.21 6.62 -1.28
N GLU A 19 15.65 5.47 -1.63
CA GLU A 19 14.33 5.40 -2.27
C GLU A 19 13.19 5.78 -1.33
N ASP A 20 13.22 5.33 -0.07
CA ASP A 20 12.21 5.68 0.93
C ASP A 20 12.26 7.18 1.22
N ASP A 21 13.46 7.77 1.33
CA ASP A 21 13.64 9.20 1.60
C ASP A 21 13.15 10.07 0.42
N SER A 22 13.21 9.58 -0.82
CA SER A 22 12.74 10.28 -2.03
C SER A 22 11.31 9.93 -2.47
N ALA A 23 10.62 9.05 -1.75
CA ALA A 23 9.28 8.58 -2.12
C ALA A 23 8.19 9.64 -1.86
N ASP A 24 7.18 9.66 -2.74
CA ASP A 24 5.97 10.45 -2.53
C ASP A 24 5.20 9.89 -1.32
N LYS A 25 5.04 10.69 -0.25
CA LYS A 25 4.46 10.23 1.02
C LYS A 25 2.95 10.48 1.14
N TYR A 26 2.25 9.44 1.57
CA TYR A 26 0.80 9.39 1.81
C TYR A 26 0.57 8.78 3.21
N GLY A 27 0.83 9.55 4.25
CA GLY A 27 0.78 9.07 5.63
C GLY A 27 1.88 8.03 5.88
N ILE A 28 1.48 6.79 6.15
CA ILE A 28 2.42 5.68 6.37
C ILE A 28 2.92 5.02 5.08
N ILE A 29 2.36 5.39 3.93
CA ILE A 29 2.70 4.81 2.61
C ILE A 29 3.67 5.75 1.88
N GLY A 30 4.70 5.19 1.24
CA GLY A 30 5.62 5.90 0.36
C GLY A 30 5.68 5.24 -1.01
N LEU A 31 5.55 6.03 -2.08
CA LEU A 31 5.67 5.55 -3.45
C LEU A 31 6.99 6.05 -4.07
N SER A 32 8.00 5.19 -4.17
CA SER A 32 9.24 5.51 -4.88
C SER A 32 9.13 5.15 -6.36
N LYS A 33 10.25 5.24 -7.09
CA LYS A 33 10.35 4.83 -8.49
C LYS A 33 10.18 3.32 -8.68
N ARG A 34 10.70 2.49 -7.78
CA ARG A 34 10.72 1.02 -7.93
C ARG A 34 9.91 0.29 -6.87
N HIS A 35 9.72 0.90 -5.71
CA HIS A 35 9.15 0.24 -4.55
C HIS A 35 7.97 1.02 -3.97
N LEU A 36 7.02 0.26 -3.46
CA LEU A 36 6.03 0.75 -2.51
C LEU A 36 6.53 0.45 -1.10
N PHE A 37 6.59 1.48 -0.27
CA PHE A 37 6.94 1.40 1.14
C PHE A 37 5.71 1.60 2.02
N PHE A 38 5.66 0.92 3.15
CA PHE A 38 4.74 1.29 4.22
C PHE A 38 5.27 0.93 5.60
N ARG A 39 4.91 1.75 6.59
CA ARG A 39 5.32 1.51 7.97
C ARG A 39 4.28 0.68 8.73
N LYS A 40 4.74 -0.37 9.41
CA LYS A 40 3.92 -1.14 10.35
C LYS A 40 4.73 -1.39 11.62
N PHE A 41 4.25 -0.87 12.74
CA PHE A 41 4.96 -0.81 14.02
C PHE A 41 6.35 -0.13 13.87
N PHE A 42 7.42 -0.87 14.15
CA PHE A 42 8.80 -0.38 14.14
C PHE A 42 9.57 -0.71 12.86
N LYS A 43 8.92 -1.31 11.86
CA LYS A 43 9.56 -1.73 10.60
C LYS A 43 8.94 -1.01 9.41
N THR A 44 9.79 -0.75 8.41
CA THR A 44 9.34 -0.32 7.09
C THR A 44 9.30 -1.55 6.20
N TYR A 45 8.12 -1.88 5.73
CA TYR A 45 7.94 -2.93 4.73
C TYR A 45 8.04 -2.32 3.36
N TYR A 46 8.55 -3.09 2.40
CA TYR A 46 8.59 -2.69 1.02
C TYR A 46 8.26 -3.85 0.09
N ILE A 47 7.83 -3.51 -1.12
CA ILE A 47 7.60 -4.45 -2.21
C ILE A 47 7.96 -3.77 -3.53
N ALA A 48 8.66 -4.48 -4.41
CA ALA A 48 8.96 -3.97 -5.74
C ALA A 48 7.70 -4.00 -6.61
N TYR A 49 7.52 -3.00 -7.47
CA TYR A 49 6.37 -2.97 -8.37
C TYR A 49 6.33 -4.17 -9.33
N GLU A 50 7.49 -4.74 -9.68
CA GLU A 50 7.58 -5.93 -10.54
C GLU A 50 7.00 -7.20 -9.89
N ASP A 51 7.01 -7.27 -8.56
CA ASP A 51 6.45 -8.39 -7.80
C ASP A 51 4.94 -8.24 -7.56
N LEU A 52 4.34 -7.09 -7.91
CA LEU A 52 2.91 -6.84 -7.75
C LEU A 52 2.14 -7.21 -9.01
N ASN A 53 1.05 -7.97 -8.85
CA ASN A 53 0.10 -8.20 -9.93
C ASN A 53 -1.05 -7.19 -9.88
N ALA A 54 -1.56 -6.90 -8.68
CA ALA A 54 -2.68 -6.00 -8.52
C ALA A 54 -2.61 -5.20 -7.22
N VAL A 55 -3.22 -4.03 -7.24
CA VAL A 55 -3.46 -3.21 -6.05
C VAL A 55 -4.88 -2.70 -6.11
N PHE A 56 -5.63 -2.82 -5.02
CA PHE A 56 -7.01 -2.35 -5.00
C PHE A 56 -7.41 -1.67 -3.70
N ARG A 57 -8.40 -0.79 -3.80
CA ARG A 57 -9.04 -0.14 -2.66
C ARG A 57 -10.08 -1.10 -2.08
N ARG A 58 -10.04 -1.29 -0.77
CA ARG A 58 -11.06 -1.97 0.03
C ARG A 58 -11.65 -0.96 1.01
N VAL A 59 -12.99 -0.89 1.07
CA VAL A 59 -13.72 -0.08 2.05
C VAL A 59 -14.45 -1.02 2.99
N TYR A 60 -14.39 -0.75 4.29
CA TYR A 60 -15.13 -1.48 5.31
C TYR A 60 -15.63 -0.53 6.40
N MET A 61 -16.71 -0.91 7.06
CA MET A 61 -17.29 -0.11 8.14
C MET A 61 -16.63 -0.48 9.47
N VAL A 62 -16.14 0.52 10.20
CA VAL A 62 -15.61 0.34 11.56
C VAL A 62 -16.51 1.00 12.59
N SER A 63 -16.66 0.39 13.76
CA SER A 63 -17.42 0.97 14.85
C SER A 63 -16.74 2.24 15.37
N GLY A 64 -17.38 3.39 15.17
CA GLY A 64 -16.97 4.66 15.73
C GLY A 64 -17.82 5.06 16.93
N ARG A 65 -17.35 6.05 17.70
CA ARG A 65 -18.07 6.59 18.87
C ARG A 65 -19.45 7.18 18.54
N LYS A 66 -19.69 7.54 17.27
CA LYS A 66 -20.95 8.13 16.77
C LYS A 66 -21.65 7.24 15.72
N GLY A 67 -21.37 5.94 15.72
CA GLY A 67 -21.87 4.99 14.72
C GLY A 67 -20.77 4.47 13.80
N SER A 68 -21.14 3.64 12.83
CA SER A 68 -20.19 3.04 11.90
C SER A 68 -19.62 4.09 10.94
N ILE A 69 -18.28 4.12 10.80
CA ILE A 69 -17.55 5.05 9.94
C ILE A 69 -16.84 4.24 8.85
N PRO A 70 -16.85 4.68 7.58
CA PRO A 70 -16.07 4.02 6.54
C PRO A 70 -14.57 4.17 6.81
N ALA A 71 -13.86 3.05 6.72
CA ALA A 71 -12.41 2.98 6.70
C ALA A 71 -11.94 2.43 5.35
N GLU A 72 -10.84 2.98 4.84
CA GLU A 72 -10.26 2.56 3.58
C GLU A 72 -8.95 1.83 3.81
N SER A 73 -8.66 0.89 2.92
CA SER A 73 -7.36 0.24 2.86
C SER A 73 -6.91 0.01 1.43
N LEU A 74 -5.60 0.04 1.26
CA LEU A 74 -4.91 -0.38 0.05
C LEU A 74 -4.50 -1.84 0.22
N VAL A 75 -4.97 -2.71 -0.67
CA VAL A 75 -4.67 -4.15 -0.65
C VAL A 75 -3.69 -4.45 -1.76
N LEU A 76 -2.56 -5.07 -1.41
CA LEU A 76 -1.50 -5.46 -2.32
C LEU A 76 -1.62 -6.95 -2.66
N VAL A 77 -1.57 -7.28 -3.95
CA VAL A 77 -1.65 -8.65 -4.46
C VAL A 77 -0.39 -9.01 -5.22
N SER A 78 0.20 -10.14 -4.83
CA SER A 78 1.35 -10.76 -5.49
C SER A 78 1.11 -12.26 -5.64
N TYR A 79 1.47 -12.79 -6.80
CA TYR A 79 1.16 -14.15 -7.28
C TYR A 79 -0.28 -14.60 -6.98
N GLY A 80 -1.25 -13.71 -7.22
CA GLY A 80 -2.68 -13.96 -7.00
C GLY A 80 -3.12 -13.98 -5.52
N THR A 81 -2.22 -13.69 -4.57
CA THR A 81 -2.49 -13.71 -3.12
C THR A 81 -2.40 -12.31 -2.52
N GLU A 82 -3.29 -11.99 -1.57
CA GLU A 82 -3.18 -10.76 -0.78
C GLU A 82 -1.97 -10.84 0.15
N VAL A 83 -0.95 -10.01 -0.10
CA VAL A 83 0.29 -9.99 0.70
C VAL A 83 0.31 -8.87 1.75
N ALA A 84 -0.51 -7.84 1.56
CA ALA A 84 -0.68 -6.78 2.55
C ALA A 84 -2.05 -6.10 2.44
N ASN A 85 -2.55 -5.65 3.59
CA ASN A 85 -3.70 -4.77 3.72
C ASN A 85 -3.27 -3.58 4.59
N ILE A 86 -3.26 -2.39 3.99
CA ILE A 86 -2.69 -1.17 4.57
C ILE A 86 -3.81 -0.15 4.76
N GLY A 87 -4.13 0.14 6.03
CA GLY A 87 -5.09 1.18 6.39
C GLY A 87 -4.64 2.54 5.88
N VAL A 88 -5.51 3.21 5.11
CA VAL A 88 -5.28 4.56 4.63
C VAL A 88 -5.99 5.52 5.60
N SER A 89 -5.21 6.23 6.40
CA SER A 89 -5.70 7.23 7.35
C SER A 89 -5.28 8.63 6.90
N GLY A 90 -6.21 9.58 6.81
CA GLY A 90 -5.90 10.99 6.56
C GLY A 90 -6.80 11.66 5.53
N THR A 91 -6.35 12.81 5.02
CA THR A 91 -7.08 13.64 4.05
C THR A 91 -7.00 13.15 2.61
N LYS A 92 -6.06 12.25 2.30
CA LYS A 92 -5.86 11.68 0.96
C LYS A 92 -6.56 10.33 0.85
N SER A 93 -7.31 10.15 -0.22
CA SER A 93 -8.09 8.93 -0.45
C SER A 93 -7.21 7.79 -0.97
N ALA A 94 -7.57 6.53 -0.68
CA ALA A 94 -6.88 5.38 -1.27
C ALA A 94 -6.94 5.41 -2.82
N LYS A 95 -7.94 6.13 -3.37
CA LYS A 95 -8.07 6.42 -4.80
C LYS A 95 -6.88 7.20 -5.37
N GLU A 96 -6.45 8.29 -4.72
CA GLU A 96 -5.29 9.06 -5.19
C GLU A 96 -4.00 8.22 -5.22
N ILE A 97 -3.84 7.35 -4.21
CA ILE A 97 -2.69 6.45 -4.12
C ILE A 97 -2.72 5.43 -5.27
N LEU A 98 -3.89 4.86 -5.59
CA LEU A 98 -4.06 3.95 -6.73
C LEU A 98 -3.73 4.61 -8.06
N GLU A 99 -4.20 5.83 -8.29
CA GLU A 99 -3.91 6.59 -9.52
C GLU A 99 -2.39 6.79 -9.68
N LYS A 100 -1.70 7.12 -8.59
CA LYS A 100 -0.24 7.29 -8.60
C LYS A 100 0.52 5.99 -8.79
N ILE A 101 0.02 4.88 -8.26
CA ILE A 101 0.58 3.55 -8.55
C ILE A 101 0.42 3.24 -10.04
N LYS A 102 -0.74 3.55 -10.64
CA LYS A 102 -0.98 3.31 -12.07
C LYS A 102 -0.07 4.13 -12.97
N GLU A 103 0.21 5.38 -12.59
CA GLU A 103 1.18 6.25 -13.28
C GLU A 103 2.61 5.68 -13.23
N LYS A 104 3.05 5.18 -12.06
CA LYS A 104 4.42 4.70 -11.86
C LYS A 104 4.65 3.27 -12.36
N ALA A 105 3.63 2.43 -12.29
CA ALA A 105 3.68 1.00 -12.57
C ALA A 105 2.44 0.57 -13.36
N PRO A 106 2.35 0.92 -14.66
CA PRO A 106 1.15 0.70 -15.47
C PRO A 106 0.82 -0.79 -15.69
N HIS A 107 1.78 -1.69 -15.50
CA HIS A 107 1.59 -3.15 -15.59
C HIS A 107 0.78 -3.72 -14.42
N ILE A 108 0.71 -3.00 -13.29
CA ILE A 108 -0.09 -3.41 -12.13
C ILE A 108 -1.57 -3.18 -12.45
N ASP A 109 -2.39 -4.18 -12.15
CA ASP A 109 -3.83 -4.05 -12.24
C ASP A 109 -4.35 -3.25 -11.04
N THR A 110 -4.96 -2.08 -11.30
CA THR A 110 -5.48 -1.20 -10.26
C THR A 110 -7.00 -1.24 -10.28
N MET A 111 -7.60 -1.88 -9.27
CA MET A 111 -9.05 -2.05 -9.19
C MET A 111 -9.69 -1.30 -8.03
N TYR A 112 -10.99 -1.05 -8.16
CA TYR A 112 -11.85 -0.61 -7.06
C TYR A 112 -12.75 -1.78 -6.65
N LYS A 113 -12.53 -2.39 -5.48
CA LYS A 113 -13.49 -3.37 -4.94
C LYS A 113 -14.38 -2.65 -3.92
N GLY A 114 -15.60 -2.35 -4.37
CA GLY A 114 -16.66 -1.80 -3.51
C GLY A 114 -17.13 -2.81 -2.47
N GLU A 115 -17.37 -2.29 -1.26
CA GLU A 115 -18.03 -2.86 -0.09
C GLU A 115 -18.28 -4.38 -0.12
N SER A 116 -17.38 -5.16 0.51
CA SER A 116 -17.80 -6.43 1.08
C SER A 116 -18.31 -6.15 2.48
N GLU A 117 -19.62 -6.27 2.67
CA GLU A 117 -20.22 -6.38 3.98
C GLU A 117 -19.49 -7.48 4.75
N ALA A 118 -18.87 -7.13 5.88
CA ALA A 118 -18.42 -8.13 6.82
C ALA A 118 -19.67 -8.88 7.30
N LYS A 119 -19.81 -10.13 6.85
CA LYS A 119 -20.81 -11.06 7.40
C LYS A 119 -20.48 -11.39 8.85
#